data_AF-A0A2Z5ULZ6-F1
#
_entry.id   AF-A0A2Z5ULZ6-F1
#
_cell.length_a   1.000
_cell.length_b   1.000
_cell.length_c   1.000
_cell.angle_alpha   90.00
_cell.angle_beta   90.00
_cell.angle_gamma   90.00
#
_symmetry.space_group_name_H-M   'P 1'
#
loop_
_entity.id
_entity.type
_entity.pdbx_description
1 polymer ?
#
loop_
_entity_poly.entity_id
_entity_poly.type
_entity_poly.pdbx_seq_one_letter_code
_entity_poly.pdbx_strand_id
1 'polypeptide(L)'
;MAVPYAAKVDVSNIVPISKTGRKLRRPSHTFQLRYRPWQIQPFLVAPVWPGETMTNLLLQARCVTDPIKNPLIGWWNEYYFFYVKLRDLNIRDDLTDMIVTNADVSALNEAASAAYYHQGGINYAKHCLERIVETVFRDEDEAWDAFVIDNIPVAKVSSQSWLDSAILDSAVADGDEEFPGGQPDGVIAPGLNPQFADHYAHWEAMRSMSLTTVDFEDWLKTFGVSVPREDAEPHEPELVRYVRHWQYPSNTVNPTDGSVASAVSWAVAERADKDRFFKEPGFIFGVTVTRPKIYLGKQKGQLASYLNDAFSWLPAVLQDEPYTSLKKFLAADGPLAGNVGTNDYWVDIRDLAMYGDQFVNFDLASTDAGLVALPTAALQKKYPVAADADSMFTTPATLNKVRVDGRVDLNIKSRLEDTSG
;
A
#
# COMPACT_ATOMS: atom_id res chain seq x y z
N MET A 1 43.10 -24.06 42.81
CA MET A 1 42.89 -22.92 41.90
C MET A 1 41.40 -22.56 41.99
N ALA A 2 41.06 -21.55 42.79
CA ALA A 2 39.67 -21.20 43.08
C ALA A 2 39.18 -20.17 42.05
N VAL A 3 38.04 -20.45 41.43
CA VAL A 3 37.37 -19.58 40.45
C VAL A 3 36.79 -18.36 41.19
N PRO A 4 37.09 -17.11 40.79
CA PRO A 4 36.53 -15.94 41.45
C PRO A 4 35.04 -15.78 41.13
N TYR A 5 34.25 -15.60 42.17
CA TYR A 5 32.80 -15.36 42.14
C TYR A 5 32.51 -14.00 41.47
N ALA A 6 31.60 -13.97 40.49
CA ALA A 6 31.15 -12.76 39.83
C ALA A 6 30.53 -11.78 40.85
N ALA A 7 30.97 -10.52 40.81
CA ALA A 7 30.44 -9.46 41.66
C ALA A 7 28.94 -9.25 41.37
N LYS A 8 28.10 -9.40 42.41
CA LYS A 8 26.68 -9.03 42.35
C LYS A 8 26.58 -7.51 42.15
N VAL A 9 25.91 -7.09 41.08
CA VAL A 9 25.52 -5.69 40.86
C VAL A 9 24.53 -5.30 41.97
N ASP A 10 24.89 -4.29 42.75
CA ASP A 10 24.11 -3.81 43.89
C ASP A 10 22.92 -2.97 43.37
N VAL A 11 21.71 -3.53 43.43
CA VAL A 11 20.46 -2.91 42.93
C VAL A 11 19.89 -1.88 43.92
N SER A 12 20.64 -1.51 44.96
CA SER A 12 20.15 -0.75 46.12
C SER A 12 20.10 0.78 45.90
N ASN A 13 20.61 1.31 44.79
CA ASN A 13 20.57 2.73 44.47
C ASN A 13 19.65 3.04 43.27
N ILE A 14 18.37 2.71 43.38
CA ILE A 14 17.35 3.31 42.51
C ILE A 14 17.12 4.73 43.03
N VAL A 15 17.81 5.71 42.45
CA VAL A 15 17.52 7.12 42.72
C VAL A 15 16.04 7.36 42.38
N PRO A 16 15.19 7.76 43.34
CA PRO A 16 13.80 8.04 43.04
C PRO A 16 13.74 9.26 42.12
N ILE A 17 13.50 9.01 40.83
CA ILE A 17 13.28 10.06 39.84
C ILE A 17 12.08 10.88 40.33
N SER A 18 12.28 12.18 40.54
CA SER A 18 11.20 13.06 40.99
C SER A 18 10.04 12.97 39.98
N LYS A 19 8.80 12.94 40.49
CA LYS A 19 7.61 12.92 39.63
C LYS A 19 7.46 14.29 38.98
N THR A 20 8.19 14.57 37.90
CA THR A 20 8.02 15.78 37.11
C THR A 20 6.63 15.76 36.47
N GLY A 21 5.87 16.83 36.66
CA GLY A 21 4.59 17.02 35.97
C GLY A 21 4.78 17.03 34.45
N ARG A 22 3.82 16.50 33.69
CA ARG A 22 3.91 16.51 32.22
C ARG A 22 3.76 17.95 31.71
N LYS A 23 4.76 18.43 30.97
CA LYS A 23 4.77 19.73 30.27
C LYS A 23 4.51 19.53 28.78
N LEU A 24 4.01 20.56 28.10
CA LEU A 24 3.74 20.48 26.67
C LEU A 24 5.01 20.84 25.88
N ARG A 25 5.49 19.91 25.05
CA ARG A 25 6.51 20.19 24.02
C ARG A 25 5.84 20.37 22.65
N ARG A 26 6.40 21.26 21.83
CA ARG A 26 5.83 21.67 20.53
C ARG A 26 6.85 21.54 19.39
N PRO A 27 7.31 20.33 19.04
CA PRO A 27 8.21 20.20 17.91
C PRO A 27 7.48 20.57 16.61
N SER A 28 8.15 21.37 15.78
CA SER A 28 7.68 21.80 14.47
C SER A 28 8.64 21.29 13.42
N HIS A 29 8.11 20.67 12.37
CA HIS A 29 8.87 20.02 11.32
C HIS A 29 8.47 20.60 9.97
N THR A 30 9.33 21.41 9.38
CA THR A 30 9.17 21.90 8.00
C THR A 30 9.71 20.87 7.02
N PHE A 31 9.06 20.72 5.87
CA PHE A 31 9.48 19.77 4.84
C PHE A 31 9.29 20.34 3.45
N GLN A 32 10.19 19.96 2.54
CA GLN A 32 10.10 20.24 1.12
C GLN A 32 10.45 18.98 0.35
N LEU A 33 9.54 18.51 -0.50
CA LEU A 33 9.65 17.22 -1.18
C LEU A 33 9.52 17.38 -2.69
N ARG A 34 10.13 16.43 -3.41
CA ARG A 34 9.98 16.27 -4.84
C ARG A 34 9.94 14.79 -5.17
N TYR A 35 8.79 14.28 -5.57
CA TYR A 35 8.58 12.87 -5.86
C TYR A 35 7.73 12.69 -7.13
N ARG A 36 7.75 11.51 -7.73
CA ARG A 36 6.92 11.12 -8.87
C ARG A 36 5.58 10.57 -8.38
N PRO A 37 4.52 10.58 -9.21
CA PRO A 37 3.26 9.94 -8.89
C PRO A 37 3.44 8.49 -8.40
N TRP A 38 2.55 8.06 -7.50
CA TRP A 38 2.53 6.76 -6.80
C TRP A 38 3.71 6.46 -5.86
N GLN A 39 4.79 7.24 -5.84
CA GLN A 39 5.84 7.04 -4.85
C GLN A 39 5.32 7.31 -3.43
N ILE A 40 5.67 6.42 -2.51
CA ILE A 40 5.38 6.57 -1.07
C ILE A 40 6.53 7.35 -0.44
N GLN A 41 6.41 8.67 -0.46
CA GLN A 41 7.49 9.56 -0.05
C GLN A 41 7.38 9.89 1.45
N PRO A 42 8.40 9.60 2.27
CA PRO A 42 8.45 10.07 3.65
C PRO A 42 8.63 11.58 3.71
N PHE A 43 7.98 12.23 4.68
CA PHE A 43 8.06 13.67 4.90
C PHE A 43 8.23 14.11 6.36
N LEU A 44 8.05 13.18 7.30
CA LEU A 44 8.16 13.46 8.73
C LEU A 44 8.70 12.24 9.46
N VAL A 45 9.68 12.47 10.33
CA VAL A 45 10.10 11.53 11.37
C VAL A 45 10.25 12.31 12.66
N ALA A 46 9.35 12.08 13.63
CA ALA A 46 9.36 12.77 14.91
C ALA A 46 9.45 11.76 16.06
N PRO A 47 10.50 11.79 16.90
CA PRO A 47 10.65 10.85 17.99
C PRO A 47 9.59 11.09 19.08
N VAL A 48 9.11 9.98 19.63
CA VAL A 48 8.20 9.93 20.77
C VAL A 48 8.73 9.00 21.84
N TRP A 49 8.45 9.35 23.09
CA TRP A 49 8.90 8.60 24.26
C TRP A 49 7.74 7.88 24.94
N PRO A 50 8.03 6.78 25.67
CA PRO A 50 7.01 6.04 26.39
C PRO A 50 6.36 6.93 27.46
N GLY A 51 5.03 6.88 27.54
CA GLY A 51 4.24 7.65 28.47
C GLY A 51 3.90 9.07 28.00
N GLU A 52 4.33 9.48 26.81
CA GLU A 52 3.93 10.74 26.20
C GLU A 52 2.50 10.67 25.64
N THR A 53 1.89 11.83 25.42
CA THR A 53 0.56 11.92 24.81
C THR A 53 0.52 13.03 23.78
N MET A 54 0.33 12.70 22.51
CA MET A 54 0.04 13.68 21.47
C MET A 54 -1.40 14.16 21.67
N THR A 55 -1.56 15.48 21.80
CA THR A 55 -2.87 16.12 21.97
C THR A 55 -3.42 16.71 20.68
N ASN A 56 -2.51 17.09 19.78
CA ASN A 56 -2.87 17.71 18.52
C ASN A 56 -1.70 17.56 17.53
N LEU A 57 -2.04 17.27 16.27
CA LEU A 57 -1.15 17.34 15.12
C LEU A 57 -1.79 18.25 14.08
N LEU A 58 -1.03 19.23 13.57
CA LEU A 58 -1.46 20.13 12.50
C LEU A 58 -0.57 19.94 11.28
N LEU A 59 -1.17 19.63 10.13
CA LEU A 59 -0.52 19.58 8.83
C LEU A 59 -0.93 20.82 8.02
N GLN A 60 0.06 21.56 7.52
CA GLN A 60 -0.15 22.62 6.54
C GLN A 60 0.80 22.40 5.37
N ALA A 61 0.27 22.16 4.18
CA ALA A 61 1.07 21.87 3.01
C ALA A 61 0.47 22.47 1.73
N ARG A 62 1.35 22.86 0.82
CA ARG A 62 1.03 23.18 -0.56
C ARG A 62 1.69 22.17 -1.46
N CYS A 63 0.91 21.55 -2.33
CA CYS A 63 1.38 20.56 -3.29
C CYS A 63 1.05 21.05 -4.69
N VAL A 64 2.00 20.95 -5.63
CA VAL A 64 1.82 21.35 -7.04
C VAL A 64 2.53 20.34 -7.92
N THR A 65 1.86 19.87 -8.97
CA THR A 65 2.48 19.05 -10.01
C THR A 65 3.20 19.93 -11.03
N ASP A 66 4.27 19.42 -11.63
CA ASP A 66 4.74 19.95 -12.92
C ASP A 66 3.63 19.81 -14.00
N PRO A 67 3.74 20.50 -15.16
CA PRO A 67 2.66 20.53 -16.14
C PRO A 67 2.29 19.15 -16.72
N ILE A 68 1.00 18.82 -16.62
CA ILE A 68 0.44 17.51 -17.00
C ILE A 68 -0.08 17.51 -18.44
N LYS A 69 -0.09 16.34 -19.10
CA LYS A 69 -0.60 16.21 -20.47
C LYS A 69 -2.11 16.34 -20.56
N ASN A 70 -2.84 15.71 -19.64
CA ASN A 70 -4.31 15.69 -19.70
C ASN A 70 -4.90 16.76 -18.77
N PRO A 71 -5.64 17.75 -19.30
CA PRO A 71 -6.18 18.85 -18.51
C PRO A 71 -7.42 18.51 -17.67
N LEU A 72 -8.01 17.32 -17.84
CA LEU A 72 -9.29 16.92 -17.25
C LEU A 72 -9.17 15.83 -16.17
N ILE A 73 -8.06 15.11 -16.12
CA ILE A 73 -7.88 14.01 -15.17
C ILE A 73 -7.51 14.56 -13.81
N GLY A 74 -8.38 14.32 -12.83
CA GLY A 74 -8.15 14.67 -11.43
C GLY A 74 -7.22 13.69 -10.73
N TRP A 75 -6.57 14.19 -9.68
CA TRP A 75 -5.55 13.47 -8.91
C TRP A 75 -5.92 13.51 -7.42
N TRP A 76 -5.63 12.41 -6.72
CA TRP A 76 -5.67 12.32 -5.28
C TRP A 76 -4.31 12.69 -4.69
N ASN A 77 -4.31 13.53 -3.66
CA ASN A 77 -3.15 13.71 -2.79
C ASN A 77 -3.50 13.21 -1.39
N GLU A 78 -2.63 12.37 -0.84
CA GLU A 78 -2.84 11.61 0.37
C GLU A 78 -1.69 11.85 1.35
N TYR A 79 -2.04 12.01 2.62
CA TYR A 79 -1.10 12.09 3.74
C TYR A 79 -1.51 11.07 4.80
N TYR A 80 -0.55 10.26 5.22
CA TYR A 80 -0.72 9.27 6.26
C TYR A 80 0.24 9.58 7.41
N PHE A 81 -0.27 9.48 8.63
CA PHE A 81 0.51 9.60 9.85
C PHE A 81 0.42 8.28 10.60
N PHE A 82 1.58 7.68 10.87
CA PHE A 82 1.70 6.43 11.59
C PHE A 82 2.47 6.64 12.88
N TYR A 83 2.16 5.84 13.90
CA TYR A 83 2.98 5.66 15.08
C TYR A 83 3.66 4.30 14.96
N VAL A 84 4.98 4.33 14.82
CA VAL A 84 5.84 3.14 14.63
C VAL A 84 6.69 2.98 15.88
N LYS A 85 6.53 1.87 16.60
CA LYS A 85 7.37 1.58 17.78
C LYS A 85 8.72 1.06 17.33
N LEU A 86 9.76 1.24 18.14
CA LEU A 86 11.08 0.67 17.83
C LEU A 86 11.03 -0.87 17.73
N ARG A 87 10.13 -1.51 18.49
CA ARG A 87 9.91 -2.96 18.45
C ARG A 87 9.14 -3.43 17.21
N ASP A 88 8.50 -2.53 16.47
CA ASP A 88 7.79 -2.86 15.23
C ASP A 88 8.75 -2.92 14.03
N LEU A 89 9.97 -2.38 14.17
CA LEU A 89 10.95 -2.33 13.09
C LEU A 89 11.60 -3.70 12.86
N ASN A 90 12.01 -3.96 11.62
CA ASN A 90 12.70 -5.22 11.26
C ASN A 90 14.04 -5.39 12.00
N ILE A 91 14.64 -4.29 12.47
CA ILE A 91 15.88 -4.23 13.28
C ILE A 91 15.62 -4.24 14.79
N ARG A 92 14.44 -4.70 15.24
CA ARG A 92 13.98 -4.60 16.64
C ARG A 92 14.91 -5.23 17.67
N ASP A 93 15.59 -6.33 17.34
CA ASP A 93 16.38 -7.09 18.30
C ASP A 93 17.62 -6.26 18.70
N ASP A 94 18.34 -5.73 17.70
CA ASP A 94 19.46 -4.82 17.90
C ASP A 94 19.05 -3.53 18.63
N LEU A 95 17.89 -2.96 18.29
CA LEU A 95 17.37 -1.76 18.96
C LEU A 95 16.94 -2.02 20.40
N THR A 96 16.43 -3.22 20.69
CA THR A 96 16.06 -3.63 22.05
C THR A 96 17.31 -3.82 22.88
N ASP A 97 18.33 -4.48 22.33
CA ASP A 97 19.62 -4.66 22.99
C ASP A 97 20.34 -3.33 23.23
N MET A 98 20.25 -2.38 22.29
CA MET A 98 20.72 -1.02 22.49
C MET A 98 20.06 -0.35 23.70
N ILE A 99 18.74 -0.47 23.86
CA ILE A 99 18.01 0.20 24.95
C ILE A 99 18.26 -0.48 26.31
N VAL A 100 18.34 -1.82 26.34
CA VAL A 100 18.44 -2.59 27.58
C VAL A 100 19.88 -2.72 28.06
N THR A 101 20.81 -2.97 27.14
CA THR A 101 22.21 -3.32 27.47
C THR A 101 23.22 -2.27 27.03
N ASN A 102 22.78 -1.21 26.33
CA ASN A 102 23.66 -0.22 25.71
C ASN A 102 24.64 -0.87 24.72
N ALA A 103 24.16 -1.86 23.96
CA ALA A 103 24.91 -2.52 22.91
C ALA A 103 25.30 -1.54 21.78
N ASP A 104 26.44 -1.80 21.13
CA ASP A 104 26.84 -1.05 19.95
C ASP A 104 26.00 -1.48 18.74
N VAL A 105 25.31 -0.50 18.14
CA VAL A 105 24.48 -0.67 16.94
C VAL A 105 25.08 0.00 15.72
N SER A 106 26.38 0.28 15.74
CA SER A 106 27.10 0.91 14.62
C SER A 106 26.99 0.15 13.31
N ALA A 107 26.73 -1.16 13.35
CA ALA A 107 26.48 -2.02 12.19
C ALA A 107 25.21 -1.65 11.41
N LEU A 108 24.24 -0.99 12.06
CA LEU A 108 23.00 -0.52 11.43
C LEU A 108 23.16 0.83 10.72
N ASN A 109 24.36 1.42 10.73
CA ASN A 109 24.59 2.69 10.10
C ASN A 109 24.55 2.57 8.57
N GLU A 110 23.74 3.40 7.93
CA GLU A 110 23.64 3.47 6.48
C GLU A 110 24.35 4.70 5.91
N ALA A 111 24.77 4.61 4.64
CA ALA A 111 25.29 5.73 3.88
C ALA A 111 24.21 6.79 3.61
N ALA A 112 24.64 8.01 3.29
CA ALA A 112 23.74 9.12 3.00
C ALA A 112 22.75 8.78 1.87
N SER A 113 21.48 9.16 2.07
CA SER A 113 20.41 8.99 1.10
C SER A 113 19.46 10.18 1.10
N ALA A 114 19.44 10.93 -0.01
CA ALA A 114 18.60 12.11 -0.16
C ALA A 114 17.09 11.76 -0.17
N ALA A 115 16.73 10.57 -0.66
CA ALA A 115 15.33 10.11 -0.73
C ALA A 115 14.67 10.01 0.67
N TYR A 116 15.48 9.72 1.68
CA TYR A 116 15.04 9.53 3.08
C TYR A 116 15.48 10.67 4.00
N TYR A 117 16.06 11.75 3.45
CA TYR A 117 16.66 12.83 4.23
C TYR A 117 17.69 12.32 5.26
N HIS A 118 18.60 11.44 4.81
CA HIS A 118 19.59 10.78 5.67
C HIS A 118 21.02 11.14 5.24
N GLN A 119 21.90 11.45 6.20
CA GLN A 119 23.31 11.81 5.94
C GLN A 119 24.30 10.84 6.60
N GLY A 120 23.87 10.09 7.63
CA GLY A 120 24.70 9.13 8.36
C GLY A 120 24.04 8.69 9.68
N GLY A 121 24.47 7.54 10.22
CA GLY A 121 23.82 6.90 11.35
C GLY A 121 22.76 5.87 10.92
N ILE A 122 21.89 5.46 11.84
CA ILE A 122 20.76 4.56 11.56
C ILE A 122 19.70 5.31 10.77
N ASN A 123 19.29 4.76 9.63
CA ASN A 123 18.28 5.35 8.76
C ASN A 123 16.86 4.96 9.21
N TYR A 124 16.41 5.55 10.32
CA TYR A 124 15.07 5.29 10.85
C TYR A 124 13.95 5.62 9.85
N ALA A 125 14.15 6.62 8.99
CA ALA A 125 13.15 6.99 7.98
C ALA A 125 12.90 5.84 6.99
N LYS A 126 13.95 5.15 6.55
CA LYS A 126 13.84 3.98 5.68
C LYS A 126 13.20 2.81 6.41
N HIS A 127 13.67 2.44 7.60
CA HIS A 127 13.10 1.31 8.34
C HIS A 127 11.62 1.51 8.71
N CYS A 128 11.21 2.73 9.05
CA CYS A 128 9.79 3.04 9.24
C CYS A 128 8.99 2.89 7.94
N LEU A 129 9.55 3.34 6.80
CA LEU A 129 8.90 3.21 5.50
C LEU A 129 8.75 1.74 5.11
N GLU A 130 9.81 0.94 5.22
CA GLU A 130 9.81 -0.50 4.94
C GLU A 130 8.65 -1.17 5.68
N ARG A 131 8.60 -1.00 7.01
CA ARG A 131 7.57 -1.64 7.83
C ARG A 131 6.16 -1.21 7.44
N ILE A 132 5.94 0.08 7.20
CA ILE A 132 4.61 0.59 6.80
C ILE A 132 4.20 0.07 5.43
N VAL A 133 5.15 -0.05 4.50
CA VAL A 133 4.86 -0.54 3.16
C VAL A 133 4.48 -2.01 3.20
N GLU A 134 5.23 -2.83 3.96
CA GLU A 134 4.93 -4.25 4.19
C GLU A 134 3.52 -4.45 4.74
N THR A 135 3.13 -3.71 5.78
CA THR A 135 1.88 -4.00 6.49
C THR A 135 0.65 -3.33 5.88
N VAL A 136 0.79 -2.15 5.25
CA VAL A 136 -0.38 -1.33 4.85
C VAL A 136 -0.54 -1.23 3.33
N PHE A 137 0.56 -1.25 2.56
CA PHE A 137 0.52 -0.97 1.13
C PHE A 137 0.71 -2.20 0.23
N ARG A 138 1.23 -3.29 0.79
CA ARG A 138 1.47 -4.56 0.10
C ARG A 138 0.39 -5.57 0.45
N ASP A 139 0.19 -6.54 -0.45
CA ASP A 139 -0.60 -7.73 -0.11
C ASP A 139 0.28 -8.73 0.67
N GLU A 140 -0.35 -9.73 1.29
CA GLU A 140 0.36 -10.84 1.94
C GLU A 140 1.32 -11.49 0.93
N ASP A 141 2.51 -11.88 1.39
CA ASP A 141 3.63 -12.41 0.60
C ASP A 141 4.30 -11.46 -0.43
N GLU A 142 3.90 -10.18 -0.51
CA GLU A 142 4.61 -9.20 -1.34
C GLU A 142 5.75 -8.51 -0.57
N ALA A 143 6.98 -8.58 -1.10
CA ALA A 143 8.11 -7.84 -0.57
C ALA A 143 7.90 -6.31 -0.68
N TRP A 144 8.42 -5.55 0.30
CA TRP A 144 8.23 -4.10 0.37
C TRP A 144 8.79 -3.35 -0.85
N ASP A 145 9.92 -3.84 -1.37
CA ASP A 145 10.69 -3.31 -2.49
C ASP A 145 10.39 -4.00 -3.82
N ALA A 146 9.41 -4.91 -3.88
CA ALA A 146 9.01 -5.59 -5.12
C ALA A 146 8.66 -4.62 -6.25
N PHE A 147 8.11 -3.44 -5.90
CA PHE A 147 7.74 -2.39 -6.84
C PHE A 147 8.28 -1.03 -6.39
N VAL A 148 9.26 -0.52 -7.13
CA VAL A 148 9.95 0.75 -6.84
C VAL A 148 10.02 1.67 -8.06
N ILE A 149 9.97 2.97 -7.81
CA ILE A 149 10.32 4.04 -8.77
C ILE A 149 11.39 4.89 -8.10
N ASP A 150 12.52 5.14 -8.78
CA ASP A 150 13.68 5.85 -8.21
C ASP A 150 14.15 5.29 -6.84
N ASN A 151 14.08 3.96 -6.66
CA ASN A 151 14.40 3.24 -5.41
C ASN A 151 13.48 3.58 -4.21
N ILE A 152 12.30 4.13 -4.47
CA ILE A 152 11.25 4.38 -3.46
C ILE A 152 10.06 3.47 -3.77
N PRO A 153 9.45 2.81 -2.76
CA PRO A 153 8.32 1.92 -2.96
C PRO A 153 7.10 2.64 -3.53
N VAL A 154 6.36 1.93 -4.38
CA VAL A 154 5.20 2.44 -5.12
C VAL A 154 3.91 2.00 -4.44
N ALA A 155 2.93 2.91 -4.38
CA ALA A 155 1.57 2.62 -3.92
C ALA A 155 0.70 2.02 -5.03
N LYS A 156 -0.27 1.18 -4.64
CA LYS A 156 -1.27 0.64 -5.56
C LYS A 156 -2.06 1.76 -6.26
N VAL A 157 -2.53 1.48 -7.48
CA VAL A 157 -3.54 2.30 -8.16
C VAL A 157 -4.80 2.35 -7.29
N SER A 158 -5.48 3.50 -7.26
CA SER A 158 -6.61 3.73 -6.34
C SER A 158 -7.92 3.03 -6.74
N SER A 159 -8.00 2.38 -7.89
CA SER A 159 -9.23 1.77 -8.41
C SER A 159 -9.22 0.26 -8.21
N GLN A 160 -10.20 -0.23 -7.46
CA GLN A 160 -10.62 -1.63 -7.54
C GLN A 160 -11.37 -1.84 -8.85
N SER A 161 -11.26 -3.04 -9.42
CA SER A 161 -11.89 -3.39 -10.70
C SER A 161 -12.06 -4.90 -10.77
N TRP A 162 -12.97 -5.39 -11.60
CA TRP A 162 -13.15 -6.81 -11.87
C TRP A 162 -11.87 -7.58 -12.21
N LEU A 163 -10.82 -6.89 -12.68
CA LEU A 163 -9.53 -7.50 -12.90
C LEU A 163 -8.82 -7.97 -11.61
N ASP A 164 -9.38 -7.73 -10.42
CA ASP A 164 -8.79 -8.16 -9.13
C ASP A 164 -8.98 -9.66 -8.92
N SER A 165 -10.04 -10.26 -9.49
CA SER A 165 -10.25 -11.71 -9.56
C SER A 165 -9.70 -12.37 -10.83
N ALA A 166 -9.09 -11.59 -11.73
CA ALA A 166 -8.60 -12.13 -12.99
C ALA A 166 -7.36 -13.00 -12.76
N ILE A 167 -7.42 -14.28 -13.14
CA ILE A 167 -6.32 -15.24 -13.03
C ILE A 167 -6.02 -15.84 -14.39
N LEU A 168 -4.75 -16.10 -14.68
CA LEU A 168 -4.36 -16.85 -15.87
C LEU A 168 -4.78 -18.32 -15.71
N ASP A 169 -5.27 -18.93 -16.78
CA ASP A 169 -5.63 -20.35 -16.79
C ASP A 169 -4.44 -21.22 -16.37
N SER A 170 -3.23 -20.87 -16.80
CA SER A 170 -1.99 -21.55 -16.41
C SER A 170 -1.57 -21.38 -14.94
N ALA A 171 -2.20 -20.44 -14.22
CA ALA A 171 -1.93 -20.18 -12.81
C ALA A 171 -2.99 -20.82 -11.90
N VAL A 172 -4.10 -21.30 -12.46
CA VAL A 172 -4.93 -22.29 -11.78
C VAL A 172 -4.07 -23.54 -11.67
N ALA A 173 -3.86 -24.03 -10.44
CA ALA A 173 -3.12 -25.27 -10.26
C ALA A 173 -3.79 -26.34 -11.13
N ASP A 174 -3.03 -26.93 -12.06
CA ASP A 174 -3.41 -28.20 -12.65
C ASP A 174 -3.56 -29.13 -11.45
N GLY A 175 -4.79 -29.43 -11.06
CA GLY A 175 -5.01 -30.36 -9.98
C GLY A 175 -4.26 -31.63 -10.33
N ASP A 176 -3.49 -32.12 -9.35
CA ASP A 176 -2.57 -33.25 -9.52
C ASP A 176 -3.13 -34.23 -10.54
N GLU A 177 -2.34 -34.50 -11.58
CA GLU A 177 -2.65 -35.42 -12.69
C GLU A 177 -2.95 -36.85 -12.22
N GLU A 178 -2.94 -37.08 -10.91
CA GLU A 178 -3.31 -38.31 -10.24
C GLU A 178 -4.40 -37.99 -9.20
N PHE A 179 -5.66 -38.04 -9.64
CA PHE A 179 -6.77 -38.37 -8.73
C PHE A 179 -6.30 -39.46 -7.76
N PRO A 180 -6.60 -39.41 -6.44
CA PRO A 180 -6.38 -40.54 -5.56
C PRO A 180 -7.30 -41.69 -6.02
N GLY A 181 -6.82 -42.49 -6.96
CA GLY A 181 -7.59 -43.50 -7.71
C GLY A 181 -7.62 -43.37 -9.25
N GLY A 182 -6.83 -42.50 -9.87
CA GLY A 182 -6.79 -42.34 -11.34
C GLY A 182 -6.08 -43.49 -12.06
N GLN A 183 -6.83 -44.30 -12.82
CA GLN A 183 -6.27 -45.24 -13.78
C GLN A 183 -5.71 -44.49 -15.01
N PRO A 184 -4.64 -45.00 -15.63
CA PRO A 184 -4.09 -44.41 -16.84
C PRO A 184 -5.03 -44.67 -18.02
N ASP A 185 -5.20 -43.62 -18.82
CA ASP A 185 -5.61 -43.64 -20.23
C ASP A 185 -7.11 -43.88 -20.54
N GLY A 186 -7.80 -42.78 -20.86
CA GLY A 186 -8.86 -42.75 -21.89
C GLY A 186 -10.20 -43.44 -21.63
N VAL A 187 -10.45 -44.03 -20.46
CA VAL A 187 -11.72 -44.71 -20.16
C VAL A 187 -12.39 -44.11 -18.92
N ILE A 188 -13.40 -43.26 -19.14
CA ILE A 188 -14.33 -42.84 -18.08
C ILE A 188 -15.05 -44.09 -17.58
N ALA A 189 -14.76 -44.53 -16.36
CA ALA A 189 -15.51 -45.59 -15.71
C ALA A 189 -16.99 -45.19 -15.64
N PRO A 190 -17.93 -46.05 -16.08
CA PRO A 190 -19.36 -45.73 -16.03
C PRO A 190 -19.80 -45.64 -14.56
N GLY A 191 -19.89 -44.41 -14.05
CA GLY A 191 -20.26 -44.13 -12.66
C GLY A 191 -19.56 -42.92 -12.03
N LEU A 192 -18.43 -42.43 -12.57
CA LEU A 192 -17.89 -41.14 -12.14
C LEU A 192 -18.57 -40.02 -12.92
N ASN A 193 -19.24 -39.12 -12.21
CA ASN A 193 -19.86 -37.94 -12.80
C ASN A 193 -18.73 -37.02 -13.32
N PRO A 194 -18.64 -36.71 -14.63
CA PRO A 194 -17.60 -35.84 -15.19
C PRO A 194 -17.55 -34.45 -14.50
N GLN A 195 -18.64 -34.04 -13.87
CA GLN A 195 -18.72 -32.84 -13.05
C GLN A 195 -17.76 -32.87 -11.85
N PHE A 196 -17.42 -34.03 -11.28
CA PHE A 196 -16.60 -34.10 -10.05
C PHE A 196 -15.13 -33.73 -10.28
N ALA A 197 -14.58 -34.03 -11.46
CA ALA A 197 -13.24 -33.62 -11.85
C ALA A 197 -13.15 -32.11 -12.07
N ASP A 198 -14.16 -31.54 -12.72
CA ASP A 198 -14.30 -30.10 -12.83
C ASP A 198 -14.42 -29.48 -11.42
N HIS A 199 -15.31 -29.98 -10.56
CA HIS A 199 -15.47 -29.47 -9.19
C HIS A 199 -14.18 -29.53 -8.34
N TYR A 200 -13.29 -30.50 -8.54
CA TYR A 200 -12.04 -30.61 -7.79
C TYR A 200 -10.97 -29.62 -8.25
N ALA A 201 -10.73 -29.51 -9.57
CA ALA A 201 -9.81 -28.50 -10.12
C ALA A 201 -10.26 -27.07 -9.76
N HIS A 202 -11.58 -26.86 -9.66
CA HIS A 202 -12.15 -25.57 -9.26
C HIS A 202 -12.08 -25.32 -7.74
N TRP A 203 -12.18 -26.37 -6.90
CA TRP A 203 -11.91 -26.25 -5.45
C TRP A 203 -10.46 -25.83 -5.19
N GLU A 204 -9.51 -26.34 -5.97
CA GLU A 204 -8.12 -25.92 -5.90
C GLU A 204 -7.90 -24.50 -6.43
N ALA A 205 -8.64 -24.07 -7.45
CA ALA A 205 -8.66 -22.67 -7.89
C ALA A 205 -9.12 -21.74 -6.76
N MET A 206 -10.17 -22.10 -6.01
CA MET A 206 -10.65 -21.32 -4.85
C MET A 206 -9.64 -21.27 -3.70
N ARG A 207 -8.92 -22.37 -3.47
CA ARG A 207 -7.82 -22.41 -2.52
C ARG A 207 -6.66 -21.52 -2.96
N SER A 208 -6.33 -21.50 -4.26
CA SER A 208 -5.27 -20.66 -4.83
C SER A 208 -5.62 -19.16 -4.82
N MET A 209 -6.91 -18.81 -4.82
CA MET A 209 -7.41 -17.43 -4.67
C MET A 209 -7.44 -16.96 -3.20
N SER A 210 -6.88 -17.74 -2.26
CA SER A 210 -6.84 -17.42 -0.82
C SER A 210 -8.21 -17.20 -0.18
N LEU A 211 -9.29 -17.73 -0.78
CA LEU A 211 -10.66 -17.60 -0.26
C LEU A 211 -10.98 -18.62 0.84
N THR A 212 -10.00 -19.42 1.30
CA THR A 212 -10.19 -20.51 2.27
C THR A 212 -9.30 -20.42 3.52
N THR A 213 -8.27 -19.59 3.52
CA THR A 213 -7.37 -19.42 4.67
C THR A 213 -7.95 -18.33 5.57
N VAL A 214 -8.70 -18.76 6.59
CA VAL A 214 -9.18 -17.89 7.65
C VAL A 214 -8.07 -17.82 8.70
N ASP A 215 -7.46 -16.65 8.88
CA ASP A 215 -6.51 -16.43 9.97
C ASP A 215 -7.19 -16.69 11.32
N PHE A 216 -6.41 -17.06 12.34
CA PHE A 216 -6.96 -17.43 13.64
C PHE A 216 -7.79 -16.29 14.26
N GLU A 217 -7.43 -15.05 13.97
CA GLU A 217 -8.12 -13.82 14.39
C GLU A 217 -9.43 -13.64 13.63
N ASP A 218 -9.45 -13.92 12.34
CA ASP A 218 -10.67 -13.88 11.53
C ASP A 218 -11.60 -15.04 11.92
N TRP A 219 -11.05 -16.18 12.29
CA TRP A 219 -11.77 -17.30 12.91
C TRP A 219 -12.36 -16.88 14.25
N LEU A 220 -11.61 -16.20 15.13
CA LEU A 220 -12.13 -15.66 16.39
C LEU A 220 -13.20 -14.58 16.19
N LYS A 221 -13.06 -13.73 15.16
CA LYS A 221 -14.09 -12.75 14.77
C LYS A 221 -15.38 -13.43 14.32
N THR A 222 -15.32 -14.62 13.69
CA THR A 222 -16.54 -15.39 13.38
C THR A 222 -17.32 -15.80 14.63
N PHE A 223 -16.64 -15.98 15.77
CA PHE A 223 -17.28 -16.22 17.08
C PHE A 223 -17.62 -14.92 17.85
N GLY A 224 -17.46 -13.75 17.22
CA GLY A 224 -17.72 -12.45 17.83
C GLY A 224 -16.69 -12.02 18.88
N VAL A 225 -15.52 -12.65 18.92
CA VAL A 225 -14.42 -12.30 19.83
C VAL A 225 -13.56 -11.22 19.17
N SER A 226 -13.59 -9.99 19.72
CA SER A 226 -12.67 -8.94 19.31
C SER A 226 -11.35 -9.08 20.07
N VAL A 227 -10.31 -9.58 19.41
CA VAL A 227 -8.95 -9.53 19.96
C VAL A 227 -8.49 -8.07 19.94
N PRO A 228 -7.99 -7.51 21.06
CA PRO A 228 -7.34 -6.20 21.03
C PRO A 228 -6.23 -6.22 19.98
N ARG A 229 -6.21 -5.25 19.05
CA ARG A 229 -5.27 -5.25 17.90
C ARG A 229 -3.80 -5.44 18.31
N GLU A 230 -3.43 -4.96 19.50
CA GLU A 230 -2.07 -5.11 20.05
C GLU A 230 -1.68 -6.54 20.42
N ASP A 231 -2.67 -7.39 20.75
CA ASP A 231 -2.47 -8.81 21.08
C ASP A 231 -2.62 -9.70 19.83
N ALA A 232 -3.32 -9.23 18.80
CA ALA A 232 -3.52 -9.91 17.52
C ALA A 232 -2.29 -9.79 16.62
N GLU A 233 -1.70 -8.60 16.50
CA GLU A 233 -0.54 -8.37 15.63
C GLU A 233 0.52 -7.52 16.35
N PRO A 234 1.47 -8.15 17.05
CA PRO A 234 2.35 -7.48 18.01
C PRO A 234 3.31 -6.44 17.40
N HIS A 235 3.39 -6.32 16.06
CA HIS A 235 4.39 -5.50 15.36
C HIS A 235 3.83 -4.61 14.24
N GLU A 236 2.54 -4.27 14.26
CA GLU A 236 1.97 -3.36 13.26
C GLU A 236 2.08 -1.87 13.64
N PRO A 237 2.44 -1.00 12.68
CA PRO A 237 2.30 0.44 12.83
C PRO A 237 0.85 0.90 13.09
N GLU A 238 0.64 1.79 14.06
CA GLU A 238 -0.69 2.36 14.32
C GLU A 238 -0.98 3.54 13.37
N LEU A 239 -2.06 3.48 12.59
CA LEU A 239 -2.53 4.63 11.82
C LEU A 239 -3.12 5.70 12.75
N VAL A 240 -2.42 6.82 12.88
CA VAL A 240 -2.84 7.98 13.67
C VAL A 240 -3.93 8.76 12.93
N ARG A 241 -3.67 9.10 11.67
CA ARG A 241 -4.55 9.90 10.82
C ARG A 241 -4.28 9.62 9.34
N TYR A 242 -5.36 9.62 8.57
CA TYR A 242 -5.35 9.62 7.12
C TYR A 242 -6.08 10.86 6.60
N VAL A 243 -5.47 11.53 5.61
CA VAL A 243 -5.99 12.72 4.94
C VAL A 243 -5.92 12.48 3.44
N ARG A 244 -6.99 12.81 2.73
CA ARG A 244 -7.07 12.66 1.27
C ARG A 244 -7.83 13.83 0.64
N HIS A 245 -7.26 14.40 -0.42
CA HIS A 245 -7.88 15.49 -1.19
C HIS A 245 -7.88 15.19 -2.69
N TRP A 246 -9.06 15.32 -3.31
CA TRP A 246 -9.22 15.26 -4.77
C TRP A 246 -9.12 16.65 -5.36
N GLN A 247 -8.43 16.78 -6.49
CA GLN A 247 -8.39 18.04 -7.22
C GLN A 247 -8.30 17.80 -8.73
N TYR A 248 -9.07 18.59 -9.48
CA TYR A 248 -8.93 18.67 -10.94
C TYR A 248 -7.83 19.65 -11.34
N PRO A 249 -7.16 19.44 -12.48
CA PRO A 249 -6.16 20.37 -12.98
C PRO A 249 -6.75 21.76 -13.21
N SER A 250 -5.93 22.77 -12.96
CA SER A 250 -6.22 24.16 -13.33
C SER A 250 -5.39 24.52 -14.56
N ASN A 251 -6.03 25.19 -15.52
CA ASN A 251 -5.39 25.61 -16.76
C ASN A 251 -4.85 27.03 -16.60
N THR A 252 -3.65 27.24 -17.11
CA THR A 252 -3.01 28.55 -17.22
C THR A 252 -2.65 28.80 -18.69
N VAL A 253 -2.99 29.99 -19.19
CA VAL A 253 -2.69 30.38 -20.58
C VAL A 253 -1.50 31.35 -20.53
N ASN A 254 -0.46 31.03 -21.27
CA ASN A 254 0.64 31.97 -21.47
C ASN A 254 0.17 33.10 -22.41
N PRO A 255 0.17 34.37 -21.96
CA PRO A 255 -0.33 35.48 -22.77
C PRO A 255 0.54 35.80 -23.99
N THR A 256 1.78 35.29 -24.04
CA THR A 256 2.73 35.60 -25.11
C THR A 256 2.49 34.76 -26.37
N ASP A 257 2.18 33.48 -26.21
CA ASP A 257 2.05 32.51 -27.30
C ASP A 257 0.70 31.77 -27.33
N GLY A 258 -0.16 32.00 -26.32
CA GLY A 258 -1.45 31.32 -26.19
C GLY A 258 -1.35 29.85 -25.79
N SER A 259 -0.16 29.34 -25.43
CA SER A 259 0.01 27.96 -24.97
C SER A 259 -0.71 27.76 -23.64
N VAL A 260 -1.36 26.60 -23.51
CA VAL A 260 -2.08 26.22 -22.29
C VAL A 260 -1.24 25.20 -21.53
N ALA A 261 -0.91 25.51 -20.29
CA ALA A 261 -0.29 24.59 -19.36
C ALA A 261 -1.28 24.25 -18.24
N SER A 262 -1.46 22.96 -17.98
CA SER A 262 -2.34 22.45 -16.92
C SER A 262 -1.50 21.87 -15.81
N ALA A 263 -1.86 22.16 -14.56
CA ALA A 263 -1.23 21.56 -13.38
C ALA A 263 -2.28 21.34 -12.28
N VAL A 264 -2.03 20.35 -11.43
CA VAL A 264 -2.86 20.11 -10.25
C VAL A 264 -2.19 20.75 -9.04
N SER A 265 -2.95 21.50 -8.25
CA SER A 265 -2.44 22.13 -7.04
C SER A 265 -3.39 21.93 -5.87
N TRP A 266 -2.86 21.52 -4.72
CA TRP A 266 -3.59 21.37 -3.47
C TRP A 266 -3.08 22.37 -2.44
N ALA A 267 -4.00 22.91 -1.65
CA ALA A 267 -3.71 23.59 -0.40
C ALA A 267 -4.35 22.77 0.73
N VAL A 268 -3.53 22.10 1.53
CA VAL A 268 -3.93 21.17 2.58
C VAL A 268 -3.70 21.83 3.93
N ALA A 269 -4.73 21.90 4.76
CA ALA A 269 -4.66 22.40 6.12
C ALA A 269 -5.55 21.51 7.00
N GLU A 270 -4.95 20.54 7.67
CA GLU A 270 -5.66 19.46 8.36
C GLU A 270 -5.15 19.28 9.78
N ARG A 271 -6.01 18.80 10.67
CA ARG A 271 -5.73 18.64 12.09
C ARG A 271 -6.14 17.26 12.57
N ALA A 272 -5.34 16.65 13.44
CA ALA A 272 -5.70 15.46 14.18
C ALA A 272 -5.83 15.80 15.67
N ASP A 273 -7.06 15.77 16.16
CA ASP A 273 -7.44 16.21 17.51
C ASP A 273 -7.68 15.07 18.51
N LYS A 274 -7.52 13.83 18.06
CA LYS A 274 -7.67 12.69 18.94
C LYS A 274 -6.37 12.52 19.73
N ASP A 275 -6.48 12.61 21.05
CA ASP A 275 -5.37 12.31 21.96
C ASP A 275 -4.83 10.90 21.69
N ARG A 276 -3.52 10.77 21.47
CA ARG A 276 -2.82 9.49 21.28
C ARG A 276 -1.78 9.30 22.36
N PHE A 277 -1.88 8.20 23.09
CA PHE A 277 -0.93 7.84 24.13
C PHE A 277 0.13 6.90 23.56
N PHE A 278 1.41 7.25 23.75
CA PHE A 278 2.53 6.44 23.26
C PHE A 278 2.99 5.48 24.36
N LYS A 279 2.79 4.18 24.14
CA LYS A 279 3.12 3.13 25.10
C LYS A 279 4.62 2.83 25.15
N GLU A 280 5.29 2.94 24.01
CA GLU A 280 6.68 2.54 23.79
C GLU A 280 7.46 3.69 23.13
N PRO A 281 8.80 3.70 23.19
CA PRO A 281 9.58 4.59 22.36
C PRO A 281 9.38 4.27 20.87
N GLY A 282 9.35 5.30 20.05
CA GLY A 282 9.11 5.14 18.61
C GLY A 282 9.11 6.47 17.87
N PHE A 283 8.47 6.48 16.71
CA PHE A 283 8.36 7.64 15.84
C PHE A 283 6.92 7.89 15.43
N ILE A 284 6.53 9.16 15.37
CA ILE A 284 5.44 9.61 14.50
C ILE A 284 6.06 9.78 13.10
N PHE A 285 5.59 8.97 12.16
CA PHE A 285 6.09 8.92 10.80
C PHE A 285 5.03 9.39 9.82
N GLY A 286 5.41 10.28 8.91
CA GLY A 286 4.53 10.81 7.88
C GLY A 286 4.94 10.35 6.50
N VAL A 287 3.99 9.80 5.73
CA VAL A 287 4.17 9.48 4.30
C VAL A 287 3.11 10.16 3.44
N THR A 288 3.52 10.65 2.28
CA THR A 288 2.64 11.26 1.29
C THR A 288 2.68 10.46 -0.01
N VAL A 289 1.52 10.39 -0.66
CA VAL A 289 1.34 9.70 -1.94
C VAL A 289 0.45 10.57 -2.82
N THR A 290 0.78 10.67 -4.10
CA THR A 290 -0.09 11.32 -5.08
C THR A 290 -0.50 10.29 -6.13
N ARG A 291 -1.81 10.03 -6.25
CA ARG A 291 -2.39 9.03 -7.13
C ARG A 291 -3.29 9.69 -8.18
N PRO A 292 -2.87 9.79 -9.45
CA PRO A 292 -3.77 10.20 -10.51
C PRO A 292 -4.88 9.16 -10.72
N LYS A 293 -6.05 9.61 -11.18
CA LYS A 293 -7.00 8.68 -11.80
C LYS A 293 -6.42 8.21 -13.13
N ILE A 294 -6.49 6.92 -13.37
CA ILE A 294 -5.98 6.31 -14.60
C ILE A 294 -7.07 5.56 -15.35
N TYR A 295 -6.78 5.32 -16.62
CA TYR A 295 -7.48 4.36 -17.44
C TYR A 295 -6.49 3.25 -17.82
N LEU A 296 -6.95 2.00 -17.79
CA LEU A 296 -6.17 0.82 -18.14
C LEU A 296 -6.06 0.73 -19.66
N GLY A 297 -4.89 1.07 -20.22
CA GLY A 297 -4.68 1.13 -21.66
C GLY A 297 -4.71 -0.22 -22.35
N LYS A 298 -4.61 -1.34 -21.60
CA LYS A 298 -4.62 -2.70 -22.15
C LYS A 298 -5.97 -3.41 -22.06
N GLN A 299 -6.95 -2.81 -21.38
CA GLN A 299 -8.31 -3.34 -21.35
C GLN A 299 -9.11 -2.71 -22.51
N LYS A 300 -9.25 -3.48 -23.59
CA LYS A 300 -9.80 -3.05 -24.88
C LYS A 300 -11.33 -3.10 -24.98
N GLY A 301 -11.98 -3.77 -24.03
CA GLY A 301 -13.43 -3.92 -24.01
C GLY A 301 -14.02 -3.77 -22.62
N GLN A 302 -15.35 -3.75 -22.56
CA GLN A 302 -16.11 -3.79 -21.31
C GLN A 302 -16.54 -5.23 -21.00
N LEU A 303 -16.48 -5.63 -19.73
CA LEU A 303 -16.93 -6.94 -19.29
C LEU A 303 -18.46 -7.08 -19.39
N ALA A 304 -19.19 -5.96 -19.28
CA ALA A 304 -20.65 -5.93 -19.43
C ALA A 304 -21.17 -6.47 -20.78
N SER A 305 -20.35 -6.39 -21.84
CA SER A 305 -20.69 -6.97 -23.15
C SER A 305 -20.79 -8.50 -23.13
N TYR A 306 -20.29 -9.15 -22.08
CA TYR A 306 -20.25 -10.60 -21.94
C TYR A 306 -21.28 -11.15 -20.95
N LEU A 307 -22.24 -10.33 -20.51
CA LEU A 307 -23.43 -10.77 -19.76
C LEU A 307 -24.48 -11.38 -20.71
N ASN A 308 -24.09 -12.45 -21.42
CA ASN A 308 -24.84 -13.02 -22.54
C ASN A 308 -25.80 -14.16 -22.15
N ASP A 309 -25.80 -14.57 -20.90
CA ASP A 309 -26.67 -15.61 -20.35
C ASP A 309 -27.50 -15.08 -19.18
N ALA A 310 -28.66 -15.70 -18.92
CA ALA A 310 -29.56 -15.25 -17.86
C ALA A 310 -28.94 -15.40 -16.46
N PHE A 311 -28.00 -16.34 -16.25
CA PHE A 311 -27.40 -16.59 -14.94
C PHE A 311 -26.44 -15.47 -14.54
N SER A 312 -25.72 -14.89 -15.50
CA SER A 312 -24.90 -13.68 -15.32
C SER A 312 -25.69 -12.45 -14.84
N TRP A 313 -27.02 -12.46 -14.91
CA TRP A 313 -27.89 -11.38 -14.44
C TRP A 313 -28.60 -11.67 -13.11
N LEU A 314 -28.44 -12.86 -12.53
CA LEU A 314 -29.16 -13.29 -11.33
C LEU A 314 -28.29 -13.18 -10.08
N PRO A 315 -28.49 -12.19 -9.19
CA PRO A 315 -27.67 -12.02 -7.99
C PRO A 315 -27.68 -13.24 -7.07
N ALA A 316 -28.81 -13.94 -6.96
CA ALA A 316 -28.93 -15.14 -6.15
C ALA A 316 -28.02 -16.28 -6.62
N VAL A 317 -27.77 -16.35 -7.93
CA VAL A 317 -26.87 -17.35 -8.51
C VAL A 317 -25.42 -16.94 -8.28
N LEU A 318 -25.10 -15.65 -8.39
CA LEU A 318 -23.75 -15.10 -8.21
C LEU A 318 -23.29 -15.01 -6.74
N GLN A 319 -24.22 -15.06 -5.77
CA GLN A 319 -23.92 -14.81 -4.36
C GLN A 319 -23.47 -16.05 -3.58
N ASP A 320 -24.10 -17.20 -3.83
CA ASP A 320 -23.99 -18.37 -2.94
C ASP A 320 -22.89 -19.36 -3.35
N GLU A 321 -22.60 -19.47 -4.65
CA GLU A 321 -21.63 -20.42 -5.19
C GLU A 321 -20.65 -19.69 -6.13
N PRO A 322 -19.35 -19.56 -5.80
CA PRO A 322 -18.42 -18.83 -6.66
C PRO A 322 -18.20 -19.51 -8.03
N TYR A 323 -18.62 -20.78 -8.18
CA TYR A 323 -18.54 -21.53 -9.43
C TYR A 323 -19.43 -20.97 -10.54
N THR A 324 -20.58 -20.39 -10.20
CA THR A 324 -21.57 -19.93 -11.18
C THR A 324 -21.22 -18.56 -11.76
N SER A 325 -20.32 -17.83 -11.10
CA SER A 325 -19.93 -16.48 -11.47
C SER A 325 -18.61 -16.39 -12.23
N LEU A 326 -17.79 -17.46 -12.23
CA LEU A 326 -16.54 -17.54 -12.98
C LEU A 326 -16.77 -17.77 -14.47
N LYS A 327 -16.04 -17.02 -15.31
CA LYS A 327 -16.07 -17.16 -16.77
C LYS A 327 -14.67 -17.19 -17.36
N LYS A 328 -14.41 -18.19 -18.20
CA LYS A 328 -13.19 -18.32 -18.99
C LYS A 328 -13.27 -17.49 -20.26
N PHE A 329 -12.19 -16.81 -20.59
CA PHE A 329 -11.96 -16.12 -21.85
C PHE A 329 -10.72 -16.68 -22.52
N LEU A 330 -10.80 -16.89 -23.83
CA LEU A 330 -9.63 -17.25 -24.63
C LEU A 330 -8.67 -16.07 -24.73
N ALA A 331 -7.38 -16.33 -24.93
CA ALA A 331 -6.36 -15.28 -25.02
C ALA A 331 -6.65 -14.17 -26.07
N ALA A 332 -7.32 -14.55 -27.16
CA ALA A 332 -7.70 -13.65 -28.26
C ALA A 332 -9.08 -12.98 -28.05
N ASP A 333 -9.83 -13.37 -27.02
CA ASP A 333 -11.20 -12.95 -26.78
C ASP A 333 -11.34 -12.17 -25.45
N GLY A 334 -12.53 -11.58 -25.28
CA GLY A 334 -12.88 -10.87 -24.06
C GLY A 334 -12.29 -9.45 -23.97
N PRO A 335 -12.49 -8.77 -22.83
CA PRO A 335 -12.02 -7.40 -22.60
C PRO A 335 -10.49 -7.22 -22.68
N LEU A 336 -9.71 -8.30 -22.54
CA LEU A 336 -8.24 -8.29 -22.55
C LEU A 336 -7.64 -8.90 -23.84
N ALA A 337 -8.42 -9.01 -24.91
CA ALA A 337 -8.00 -9.62 -26.17
C ALA A 337 -6.60 -9.15 -26.63
N GLY A 338 -5.66 -10.10 -26.72
CA GLY A 338 -4.28 -9.86 -27.15
C GLY A 338 -3.38 -9.17 -26.12
N ASN A 339 -3.78 -9.08 -24.84
CA ASN A 339 -2.91 -8.63 -23.75
C ASN A 339 -2.22 -9.79 -23.01
N VAL A 340 -2.93 -10.89 -22.79
CA VAL A 340 -2.49 -12.07 -22.02
C VAL A 340 -1.62 -13.06 -22.81
N GLY A 341 -1.07 -12.63 -23.95
CA GLY A 341 -0.24 -13.48 -24.82
C GLY A 341 -1.04 -14.63 -25.42
N THR A 342 -0.57 -15.87 -25.19
CA THR A 342 -1.23 -17.11 -25.62
C THR A 342 -2.09 -17.75 -24.52
N ASN A 343 -2.14 -17.15 -23.33
CA ASN A 343 -2.79 -17.75 -22.17
C ASN A 343 -4.24 -17.30 -22.06
N ASP A 344 -5.12 -18.26 -21.79
CA ASP A 344 -6.50 -17.99 -21.42
C ASP A 344 -6.56 -17.42 -20.00
N TYR A 345 -7.70 -16.83 -19.64
CA TYR A 345 -7.90 -16.24 -18.31
C TYR A 345 -9.31 -16.44 -17.79
N TRP A 346 -9.44 -16.48 -16.48
CA TRP A 346 -10.69 -16.58 -15.74
C TRP A 346 -10.99 -15.27 -15.03
N VAL A 347 -12.28 -14.94 -14.91
CA VAL A 347 -12.76 -13.72 -14.25
C VAL A 347 -14.04 -14.04 -13.50
N ASP A 348 -14.21 -13.47 -12.30
CA ASP A 348 -15.49 -13.48 -11.60
C ASP A 348 -16.39 -12.34 -12.12
N ILE A 349 -17.51 -12.70 -12.77
CA ILE A 349 -18.50 -11.73 -13.29
C ILE A 349 -19.14 -10.94 -12.16
N ARG A 350 -19.24 -11.51 -10.95
CA ARG A 350 -19.79 -10.80 -9.78
C ARG A 350 -19.02 -9.51 -9.50
N ASP A 351 -17.71 -9.51 -9.73
CA ASP A 351 -16.87 -8.35 -9.50
C ASP A 351 -17.24 -7.16 -10.40
N LEU A 352 -17.82 -7.41 -11.58
CA LEU A 352 -18.37 -6.36 -12.41
C LEU A 352 -19.47 -5.59 -11.67
N ALA A 353 -20.34 -6.31 -10.97
CA ALA A 353 -21.44 -5.70 -10.21
C ALA A 353 -20.94 -5.01 -8.93
N MET A 354 -19.85 -5.49 -8.34
CA MET A 354 -19.30 -4.92 -7.10
C MET A 354 -18.38 -3.72 -7.32
N TYR A 355 -17.47 -3.81 -8.29
CA TYR A 355 -16.41 -2.81 -8.51
C TYR A 355 -16.58 -2.01 -9.79
N GLY A 356 -17.47 -2.43 -10.68
CA GLY A 356 -17.72 -1.75 -11.96
C GLY A 356 -16.62 -1.99 -12.99
N ASP A 357 -16.69 -1.20 -14.05
CA ASP A 357 -15.77 -1.29 -15.18
C ASP A 357 -15.32 0.10 -15.67
N GLN A 358 -14.20 0.15 -16.38
CA GLN A 358 -13.83 1.36 -17.10
C GLN A 358 -14.62 1.48 -18.40
N PHE A 359 -14.91 2.72 -18.79
CA PHE A 359 -15.55 3.03 -20.06
C PHE A 359 -14.76 4.12 -20.79
N VAL A 360 -14.31 3.80 -22.00
CA VAL A 360 -13.54 4.70 -22.87
C VAL A 360 -14.17 4.66 -24.25
N ASN A 361 -14.50 5.84 -24.80
CA ASN A 361 -15.17 5.98 -26.10
C ASN A 361 -14.25 6.45 -27.23
N PHE A 362 -12.93 6.34 -27.04
CA PHE A 362 -11.90 6.70 -28.00
C PHE A 362 -10.82 5.60 -28.02
N ASP A 363 -9.93 5.68 -29.00
CA ASP A 363 -8.86 4.69 -29.17
C ASP A 363 -7.90 4.69 -27.97
N LEU A 364 -7.66 3.51 -27.39
CA LEU A 364 -6.71 3.33 -26.28
C LEU A 364 -5.25 3.50 -26.71
N ALA A 365 -4.98 3.67 -28.00
CA ALA A 365 -3.68 4.13 -28.50
C ALA A 365 -3.54 5.67 -28.50
N SER A 366 -4.60 6.42 -28.16
CA SER A 366 -4.54 7.88 -28.03
C SER A 366 -3.55 8.31 -26.95
N THR A 367 -2.84 9.40 -27.19
CA THR A 367 -1.86 9.98 -26.26
C THR A 367 -2.48 10.96 -25.26
N ASP A 368 -3.79 11.18 -25.37
CA ASP A 368 -4.47 12.37 -24.86
C ASP A 368 -5.20 12.04 -23.55
N ALA A 369 -5.27 10.76 -23.21
CA ALA A 369 -5.85 10.24 -21.99
C ALA A 369 -4.74 9.75 -21.05
N GLY A 370 -4.95 9.87 -19.74
CA GLY A 370 -4.08 9.34 -18.68
C GLY A 370 -4.13 7.81 -18.64
N LEU A 371 -3.73 7.22 -19.76
CA LEU A 371 -3.66 5.80 -19.99
C LEU A 371 -2.34 5.28 -19.44
N VAL A 372 -2.45 4.20 -18.70
CA VAL A 372 -1.32 3.47 -18.11
C VAL A 372 -1.26 2.10 -18.77
N ALA A 373 -0.05 1.57 -19.00
CA ALA A 373 0.16 0.32 -19.72
C ALA A 373 -0.17 -0.93 -18.88
N LEU A 374 -1.29 -0.89 -18.16
CA LEU A 374 -1.83 -1.95 -17.31
C LEU A 374 -3.18 -2.45 -17.85
N PRO A 375 -3.60 -3.69 -17.52
CA PRO A 375 -2.81 -4.73 -16.86
C PRO A 375 -1.66 -5.25 -17.73
N THR A 376 -0.60 -5.77 -17.10
CA THR A 376 0.48 -6.47 -17.81
C THR A 376 0.01 -7.81 -18.39
N ALA A 377 0.85 -8.47 -19.19
CA ALA A 377 0.54 -9.81 -19.71
C ALA A 377 0.37 -10.86 -18.60
N ALA A 378 0.98 -10.64 -17.43
CA ALA A 378 0.81 -11.46 -16.23
C ALA A 378 -0.41 -11.05 -15.39
N LEU A 379 -1.33 -10.26 -15.95
CA LEU A 379 -2.52 -9.72 -15.27
C LEU A 379 -2.26 -8.81 -14.06
N GLN A 380 -1.00 -8.48 -13.77
CA GLN A 380 -0.68 -7.47 -12.76
C GLN A 380 -1.24 -6.11 -13.20
N LYS A 381 -2.01 -5.47 -12.31
CA LYS A 381 -2.67 -4.17 -12.54
C LYS A 381 -2.47 -3.16 -11.41
N LYS A 382 -1.86 -3.60 -10.32
CA LYS A 382 -1.85 -2.89 -9.04
C LYS A 382 -0.81 -1.77 -9.02
N TYR A 383 0.34 -1.97 -9.64
CA TYR A 383 1.53 -1.11 -9.51
C TYR A 383 1.97 -0.59 -10.88
N PRO A 384 1.98 0.74 -11.08
CA PRO A 384 2.51 1.38 -12.29
C PRO A 384 4.04 1.43 -12.27
N VAL A 385 4.65 1.55 -13.45
CA VAL A 385 6.11 1.66 -13.60
C VAL A 385 6.55 3.12 -13.80
N ALA A 386 7.86 3.38 -13.74
CA ALA A 386 8.42 4.73 -13.92
C ALA A 386 8.00 5.37 -15.26
N ALA A 387 7.87 4.57 -16.33
CA ALA A 387 7.41 5.05 -17.63
C ALA A 387 5.95 5.54 -17.61
N ASP A 388 5.09 4.92 -16.80
CA ASP A 388 3.70 5.34 -16.61
C ASP A 388 3.61 6.65 -15.80
N ALA A 389 4.51 6.86 -14.84
CA ALA A 389 4.63 8.13 -14.13
C ALA A 389 5.07 9.26 -15.06
N ASP A 390 6.01 8.97 -15.97
CA ASP A 390 6.54 9.95 -16.91
C ASP A 390 5.53 10.28 -18.01
N SER A 391 4.67 9.33 -18.39
CA SER A 391 3.65 9.54 -19.41
C SER A 391 2.62 10.61 -19.01
N MET A 392 2.41 10.84 -17.71
CA MET A 392 1.44 11.82 -17.18
C MET A 392 1.86 13.28 -17.40
N PHE A 393 3.15 13.55 -17.59
CA PHE A 393 3.69 14.91 -17.70
C PHE A 393 4.03 15.29 -19.14
N THR A 394 3.94 16.58 -19.44
CA THR A 394 4.26 17.12 -20.79
C THR A 394 5.75 17.02 -21.12
N THR A 395 6.63 17.14 -20.12
CA THR A 395 8.09 17.11 -20.30
C THR A 395 8.69 15.91 -19.56
N PRO A 396 9.04 14.83 -20.26
CA PRO A 396 9.67 13.67 -19.62
C PRO A 396 11.11 13.99 -19.19
N ALA A 397 11.57 13.33 -18.12
CA ALA A 397 12.94 13.22 -17.59
C ALA A 397 13.46 14.23 -16.54
N THR A 398 13.12 15.53 -16.56
CA THR A 398 13.63 16.47 -15.51
C THR A 398 12.55 17.28 -14.77
N LEU A 399 11.33 17.36 -15.31
CA LEU A 399 10.22 18.20 -14.82
C LEU A 399 8.90 17.38 -14.75
N ASN A 400 8.98 16.23 -14.10
CA ASN A 400 7.91 15.24 -13.95
C ASN A 400 7.63 14.97 -12.45
N LYS A 401 7.69 16.02 -11.63
CA LYS A 401 7.63 15.89 -10.17
C LYS A 401 6.38 16.54 -9.60
N VAL A 402 5.91 15.94 -8.52
CA VAL A 402 5.03 16.54 -7.54
C VAL A 402 5.91 17.24 -6.52
N ARG A 403 5.72 18.54 -6.38
CA ARG A 403 6.49 19.39 -5.45
C ARG A 403 5.60 19.72 -4.27
N VAL A 404 6.11 19.47 -3.08
CA VAL A 404 5.40 19.75 -1.84
C VAL A 404 6.26 20.61 -0.95
N ASP A 405 5.65 21.62 -0.36
CA ASP A 405 6.24 22.45 0.68
C ASP A 405 5.24 22.55 1.83
N GLY A 406 5.70 22.41 3.06
CA GLY A 406 4.80 22.39 4.20
C GLY A 406 5.49 22.31 5.55
N ARG A 407 4.65 22.22 6.57
CA ARG A 407 5.06 22.00 7.95
C ARG A 407 4.07 21.11 8.70
N VAL A 408 4.59 20.39 9.68
CA VAL A 408 3.81 19.67 10.68
C VAL A 408 4.16 20.20 12.06
N ASP A 409 3.14 20.62 12.80
CA ASP A 409 3.27 21.03 14.20
C ASP A 409 2.64 19.97 15.10
N LEU A 410 3.39 19.47 16.09
CA LEU A 410 2.91 18.48 17.05
C LEU A 410 2.81 19.12 18.44
N ASN A 411 1.77 18.79 19.19
CA ASN A 411 1.59 19.19 20.58
C ASN A 411 1.62 17.93 21.46
N ILE A 412 2.75 17.67 22.12
CA ILE A 412 2.98 16.43 22.87
C ILE A 412 3.18 16.75 24.35
N LYS A 413 2.39 16.13 25.23
CA LYS A 413 2.61 16.17 26.68
C LYS A 413 3.73 15.21 27.04
N SER A 414 4.85 15.77 27.50
CA SER A 414 6.10 15.07 27.81
C SER A 414 6.60 15.39 29.22
N ARG A 415 7.58 14.62 29.70
CA ARG A 415 8.38 14.98 30.89
C ARG A 415 9.62 15.77 30.54
N LEU A 416 9.97 15.87 29.26
CA LEU A 416 11.08 16.69 28.80
C LEU A 416 10.76 18.17 29.05
N GLU A 417 11.76 18.87 29.56
CA GLU A 417 11.71 20.29 29.84
C GLU A 417 12.72 21.02 28.97
N ASP A 418 12.29 22.14 28.40
CA ASP A 418 13.19 23.04 27.71
C ASP A 418 14.09 23.73 28.76
N THR A 419 15.39 23.55 28.60
CA THR A 419 16.43 24.15 29.45
C THR A 419 17.17 25.28 28.74
N SER A 420 16.80 25.60 27.50
CA SER A 420 17.33 26.74 26.75
C SER A 420 16.65 28.04 27.20
N GLY A 421 17.04 28.51 28.39
CA GLY A 421 16.70 29.84 28.90
C GLY A 421 17.51 30.95 28.24
#